data_AF-D5UX21-F1
#
_entry.id   AF-D5UX21-F1
#
_cell.length_a   1.000
_cell.length_b   1.000
_cell.length_c   1.000
_cell.angle_alpha   90.00
_cell.angle_beta   90.00
_cell.angle_gamma   90.00
#
_symmetry.space_group_name_H-M   'P 1'
#
loop_
_entity.id
_entity.type
_entity.pdbx_description
1 polymer ?
#
loop_
_entity_poly.entity_id
_entity_poly.type
_entity_poly.pdbx_seq_one_letter_code
_entity_poly.pdbx_strand_id
1 'polypeptide(L)'
;MSFEYDGMPQGDDWMEHYDRRNLVNGKDSFDIRLMQDLNEVGVRAYTVGDLNRAARSVPPAIPVFVDWLDHLDDRVPGEETPHRSALRRSLLTALDDPAAKGNRAAADAVYAQLQRTSPPLENHMQIRAMEILARIGTKNDYDRMLVLARRPDLDTGKRIALVRYLGRFRRPESREVALSYLPIEFVQQEAIRALGKIGTADDIDAITAYADDENPRVRRAVETALTKLQG
;
A
#
# COMPACT_ATOMS: atom_id res chain seq x y z
N MET A 1 -1.86 12.44 -24.03
CA MET A 1 -0.47 12.19 -23.59
C MET A 1 -0.20 10.72 -23.84
N SER A 2 0.77 10.40 -24.69
CA SER A 2 1.21 9.01 -24.85
C SER A 2 1.89 8.57 -23.56
N PHE A 3 1.52 7.40 -23.07
CA PHE A 3 2.14 6.74 -21.93
C PHE A 3 3.35 5.95 -22.47
N GLU A 4 4.56 6.33 -22.06
CA GLU A 4 5.81 5.66 -22.44
C GLU A 4 6.67 5.42 -21.20
N TYR A 5 7.43 4.33 -21.22
CA TYR A 5 8.34 3.96 -20.15
C TYR A 5 9.53 3.15 -20.70
N ASP A 6 10.61 3.08 -19.93
CA ASP A 6 11.82 2.36 -20.35
C ASP A 6 11.58 0.86 -20.53
N GLY A 7 11.98 0.30 -21.68
CA GLY A 7 11.72 -1.10 -22.02
C GLY A 7 10.27 -1.41 -22.43
N MET A 8 9.46 -0.39 -22.76
CA MET A 8 8.13 -0.59 -23.34
C MET A 8 8.22 -1.39 -24.67
N PRO A 9 7.42 -2.46 -24.86
CA PRO A 9 7.44 -3.26 -26.08
C PRO A 9 7.13 -2.43 -27.34
N GLN A 10 7.91 -2.67 -28.39
CA GLN A 10 7.84 -1.97 -29.68
C GLN A 10 7.37 -2.91 -30.79
N GLY A 11 6.82 -2.35 -31.88
CA GLY A 11 6.22 -3.10 -32.97
C GLY A 11 4.76 -3.45 -32.71
N ASP A 12 4.00 -3.72 -33.77
CA ASP A 12 2.58 -4.10 -33.65
C ASP A 12 2.39 -5.58 -33.30
N ASP A 13 3.40 -6.40 -33.60
CA ASP A 13 3.51 -7.83 -33.30
C ASP A 13 4.19 -8.10 -31.94
N TRP A 14 4.36 -7.08 -31.09
CA TRP A 14 5.11 -7.20 -29.84
C TRP A 14 4.60 -8.32 -28.92
N MET A 15 3.29 -8.57 -28.91
CA MET A 15 2.68 -9.62 -28.10
C MET A 15 3.03 -11.04 -28.58
N GLU A 16 3.60 -11.21 -29.77
CA GLU A 16 4.06 -12.51 -30.29
C GLU A 16 5.49 -12.85 -29.82
N HIS A 17 6.20 -11.87 -29.24
CA HIS A 17 7.63 -12.00 -28.94
C HIS A 17 7.93 -12.30 -27.47
N TYR A 18 6.93 -12.60 -26.63
CA TYR A 18 7.16 -12.87 -25.20
C TYR A 18 8.09 -14.08 -24.97
N ASP A 19 8.05 -15.08 -25.86
CA ASP A 19 8.93 -16.26 -25.80
C ASP A 19 10.41 -15.87 -25.96
N ARG A 20 10.71 -14.81 -26.72
CA ARG A 20 12.08 -14.30 -26.87
C ARG A 20 12.64 -13.71 -25.57
N ARG A 21 11.77 -13.42 -24.60
CA ARG A 21 12.14 -13.00 -23.23
C ARG A 21 12.12 -14.16 -22.23
N ASN A 22 12.02 -15.41 -22.71
CA ASN A 22 11.87 -16.61 -21.88
C ASN A 22 10.65 -16.56 -20.94
N LEU A 23 9.61 -15.82 -21.33
CA LEU A 23 8.36 -15.78 -20.57
C LEU A 23 7.51 -16.99 -20.92
N VAL A 24 6.98 -17.67 -19.91
CA VAL A 24 6.13 -18.85 -20.08
C VAL A 24 4.78 -18.54 -19.46
N ASN A 25 3.71 -18.61 -20.27
CA ASN A 25 2.36 -18.34 -19.79
C ASN A 25 2.03 -19.22 -18.57
N GLY A 26 1.51 -18.61 -17.50
CA GLY A 26 1.20 -19.30 -16.25
C GLY A 26 2.42 -19.53 -15.33
N LYS A 27 3.56 -18.87 -15.58
CA LYS A 27 4.75 -18.92 -14.72
C LYS A 27 5.23 -17.53 -14.33
N ASP A 28 5.87 -17.41 -13.16
CA ASP A 28 6.60 -16.20 -12.72
C ASP A 28 5.86 -14.87 -12.93
N SER A 29 4.57 -14.81 -12.58
CA SER A 29 3.65 -13.68 -12.79
C SER A 29 3.33 -13.27 -14.24
N PHE A 30 3.78 -14.03 -15.25
CA PHE A 30 3.38 -13.82 -16.63
C PHE A 30 2.10 -14.59 -16.95
N ASP A 31 1.04 -13.86 -17.29
CA ASP A 31 -0.22 -14.40 -17.80
C ASP A 31 -0.57 -13.65 -19.09
N ILE A 32 -0.76 -14.39 -20.18
CA ILE A 32 -1.02 -13.82 -21.50
C ILE A 32 -2.32 -13.01 -21.52
N ARG A 33 -3.31 -13.39 -20.70
CA ARG A 33 -4.59 -12.68 -20.62
C ARG A 33 -4.40 -11.32 -19.97
N LEU A 34 -3.58 -11.23 -18.92
CA LEU A 34 -3.25 -9.95 -18.27
C LEU A 34 -2.50 -9.02 -19.21
N MET A 35 -1.56 -9.57 -20.00
CA MET A 35 -0.85 -8.81 -21.04
C MET A 35 -1.84 -8.25 -22.09
N GLN A 36 -2.83 -9.05 -22.50
CA GLN A 36 -3.88 -8.64 -23.45
C GLN A 36 -4.78 -7.55 -22.86
N ASP A 37 -5.27 -7.72 -21.63
CA ASP A 37 -6.12 -6.74 -20.94
C ASP A 37 -5.40 -5.40 -20.75
N LEU A 38 -4.10 -5.41 -20.48
CA LEU A 38 -3.28 -4.19 -20.45
C LEU A 38 -3.20 -3.53 -21.83
N ASN A 39 -3.02 -4.31 -22.89
CA ASN A 39 -2.98 -3.78 -24.26
C ASN A 39 -4.33 -3.17 -24.68
N GLU A 40 -5.45 -3.73 -24.26
CA GLU A 40 -6.80 -3.20 -24.53
C GLU A 40 -7.01 -1.79 -23.95
N VAL A 41 -6.38 -1.48 -22.81
CA VAL A 41 -6.36 -0.14 -22.22
C VAL A 41 -5.19 0.73 -22.71
N GLY A 42 -4.51 0.31 -23.78
CA GLY A 42 -3.42 1.03 -24.42
C GLY A 42 -2.07 0.94 -23.70
N VAL A 43 -1.92 0.00 -22.77
CA VAL A 43 -0.70 -0.21 -21.98
C VAL A 43 0.04 -1.43 -22.52
N ARG A 44 1.14 -1.19 -23.25
CA ARG A 44 2.01 -2.26 -23.75
C ARG A 44 2.97 -2.68 -22.64
N ALA A 45 2.82 -3.87 -22.09
CA ALA A 45 3.75 -4.47 -21.14
C ALA A 45 3.60 -5.99 -21.14
N TYR A 46 4.71 -6.73 -21.07
CA TYR A 46 4.64 -8.19 -20.95
C TYR A 46 4.23 -8.62 -19.53
N THR A 47 4.74 -7.94 -18.51
CA THR A 47 4.40 -8.23 -17.11
C THR A 47 4.08 -6.96 -16.35
N VAL A 48 3.21 -7.05 -15.33
CA VAL A 48 3.03 -5.96 -14.36
C VAL A 48 4.34 -5.63 -13.63
N GLY A 49 5.24 -6.62 -13.51
CA GLY A 49 6.59 -6.41 -12.99
C GLY A 49 7.43 -5.43 -13.80
N ASP A 50 7.27 -5.39 -15.13
CA ASP A 50 7.94 -4.40 -15.99
C ASP A 50 7.45 -2.99 -15.68
N LEU A 51 6.13 -2.81 -15.53
CA LEU A 51 5.51 -1.54 -15.15
C LEU A 51 5.99 -1.07 -13.76
N ASN A 52 5.99 -1.97 -12.76
CA ASN A 52 6.46 -1.66 -11.41
C ASN A 52 7.91 -1.17 -11.34
N ARG A 53 8.76 -1.59 -12.29
CA ARG A 53 10.18 -1.20 -12.34
C ARG A 53 10.42 0.10 -13.11
N ALA A 54 9.70 0.28 -14.22
CA ALA A 54 10.06 1.28 -15.22
C ALA A 54 9.06 2.46 -15.32
N ALA A 55 7.81 2.28 -14.88
CA ALA A 55 6.80 3.31 -14.96
C ALA A 55 6.56 3.96 -13.60
N ARG A 56 6.54 5.30 -13.57
CA ARG A 56 6.20 6.06 -12.36
C ARG A 56 4.70 6.04 -12.04
N SER A 57 3.86 5.98 -13.06
CA SER A 57 2.40 5.94 -12.95
C SER A 57 1.80 5.45 -14.26
N VAL A 58 0.80 4.57 -14.19
CA VAL A 58 0.11 3.93 -15.32
C VAL A 58 -1.42 4.07 -15.17
N PRO A 59 -1.99 5.29 -15.26
CA PRO A 59 -3.41 5.51 -14.99
C PRO A 59 -4.38 4.60 -15.77
N PRO A 60 -4.17 4.30 -17.07
CA PRO A 60 -5.07 3.43 -17.82
C PRO A 60 -5.12 1.98 -17.30
N ALA A 61 -4.06 1.51 -16.63
CA ALA A 61 -3.97 0.14 -16.13
C ALA A 61 -4.63 -0.05 -14.74
N ILE A 62 -4.97 1.04 -14.02
CA ILE A 62 -5.55 0.91 -12.67
C ILE A 62 -6.82 0.03 -12.67
N PRO A 63 -7.80 0.21 -13.58
CA PRO A 63 -8.96 -0.67 -13.63
C PRO A 63 -8.61 -2.13 -13.88
N VAL A 64 -7.61 -2.41 -14.73
CA VAL A 64 -7.12 -3.77 -15.02
C VAL A 64 -6.50 -4.40 -13.78
N PHE A 65 -5.67 -3.65 -13.03
CA PHE A 65 -5.05 -4.16 -11.81
C PHE A 65 -6.08 -4.51 -10.72
N VAL A 66 -7.09 -3.65 -10.56
CA VAL A 66 -8.20 -3.87 -9.61
C VAL A 66 -8.98 -5.11 -9.99
N ASP A 67 -9.43 -5.17 -11.23
CA ASP A 67 -10.25 -6.25 -11.75
C ASP A 67 -9.51 -7.61 -11.70
N TRP A 68 -8.21 -7.64 -12.02
CA TRP A 68 -7.40 -8.83 -11.85
C TRP A 68 -7.21 -9.24 -10.40
N LEU A 69 -7.04 -8.28 -9.48
CA LEU A 69 -6.83 -8.59 -8.07
C LEU A 69 -8.12 -9.12 -7.39
N ASP A 70 -9.28 -8.61 -7.81
CA ASP A 70 -10.59 -9.03 -7.31
C ASP A 70 -10.98 -10.43 -7.83
N HIS A 71 -10.63 -10.76 -9.08
CA HIS A 71 -10.99 -12.03 -9.72
C HIS A 71 -9.81 -13.00 -9.89
N LEU A 72 -8.69 -12.78 -9.18
CA LEU A 72 -7.46 -13.54 -9.38
C LEU A 72 -7.67 -15.05 -9.16
N ASP A 73 -8.39 -15.40 -8.10
CA ASP A 73 -8.59 -16.79 -7.71
C ASP A 73 -9.52 -17.53 -8.70
N ASP A 74 -10.43 -16.81 -9.37
CA ASP A 74 -11.27 -17.36 -10.44
C ASP A 74 -10.50 -17.50 -11.76
N ARG A 75 -9.63 -16.53 -12.08
CA ARG A 75 -8.80 -16.54 -13.29
C ARG A 75 -7.69 -17.59 -13.24
N VAL A 76 -7.17 -17.86 -12.05
CA VAL A 76 -6.12 -18.84 -11.77
C VAL A 76 -6.61 -19.79 -10.66
N PRO A 77 -7.51 -20.72 -11.00
CA PRO A 77 -8.17 -21.59 -10.02
C PRO A 77 -7.21 -22.62 -9.42
N GLY A 78 -7.56 -23.13 -8.24
CA GLY A 78 -6.83 -24.17 -7.52
C GLY A 78 -6.15 -23.67 -6.24
N GLU A 79 -5.19 -24.44 -5.72
CA GLU A 79 -4.39 -24.06 -4.56
C GLU A 79 -3.44 -22.90 -4.89
N GLU A 80 -2.87 -22.27 -3.86
CA GLU A 80 -1.95 -21.15 -4.05
C GLU A 80 -0.63 -21.63 -4.67
N THR A 81 -0.38 -21.21 -5.91
CA THR A 81 0.85 -21.52 -6.64
C THR A 81 1.83 -20.36 -6.59
N PRO A 82 3.15 -20.59 -6.81
CA PRO A 82 4.12 -19.51 -6.95
C PRO A 82 3.73 -18.48 -8.03
N HIS A 83 3.12 -18.92 -9.13
CA HIS A 83 2.65 -18.03 -10.19
C HIS A 83 1.50 -17.13 -9.70
N ARG A 84 0.48 -17.69 -9.04
CA ARG A 84 -0.65 -16.91 -8.52
C ARG A 84 -0.23 -15.94 -7.41
N SER A 85 0.68 -16.35 -6.54
CA SER A 85 1.22 -15.45 -5.51
C SER A 85 2.04 -14.33 -6.15
N ALA A 86 2.83 -14.63 -7.19
CA ALA A 86 3.61 -13.64 -7.90
C ALA A 86 2.72 -12.62 -8.66
N LEU A 87 1.62 -13.08 -9.28
CA LEU A 87 0.59 -12.19 -9.86
C LEU A 87 -0.02 -11.28 -8.79
N ARG A 88 -0.48 -11.85 -7.67
CA ARG A 88 -1.06 -11.07 -6.57
C ARG A 88 -0.12 -10.00 -6.08
N ARG A 89 1.15 -10.36 -5.86
CA ARG A 89 2.18 -9.43 -5.40
C ARG A 89 2.44 -8.32 -6.41
N SER A 90 2.54 -8.64 -7.71
CA SER A 90 2.82 -7.64 -8.74
C SER A 90 1.66 -6.67 -8.93
N LEU A 91 0.41 -7.18 -8.98
CA LEU A 91 -0.82 -6.41 -9.07
C LEU A 91 -1.01 -5.51 -7.84
N LEU A 92 -0.87 -6.08 -6.64
CA LEU A 92 -0.96 -5.32 -5.39
C LEU A 92 0.10 -4.21 -5.35
N THR A 93 1.33 -4.50 -5.77
CA THR A 93 2.39 -3.49 -5.85
C THR A 93 2.09 -2.41 -6.89
N ALA A 94 1.46 -2.76 -8.01
CA ALA A 94 1.11 -1.81 -9.06
C ALA A 94 -0.03 -0.86 -8.67
N LEU A 95 -0.84 -1.21 -7.67
CA LEU A 95 -1.80 -0.29 -7.06
C LEU A 95 -1.14 0.75 -6.15
N ASP A 96 0.18 0.66 -5.95
CA ASP A 96 0.99 1.73 -5.37
C ASP A 96 1.26 2.89 -6.35
N ASP A 97 0.24 3.27 -7.10
CA ASP A 97 0.29 4.26 -8.15
C ASP A 97 -0.34 5.57 -7.68
N PRO A 98 0.27 6.75 -7.96
CA PRO A 98 -0.37 8.03 -7.72
C PRO A 98 -1.80 8.15 -8.31
N ALA A 99 -2.07 7.50 -9.44
CA ALA A 99 -3.38 7.45 -10.10
C ALA A 99 -4.41 6.59 -9.36
N ALA A 100 -3.99 5.68 -8.48
CA ALA A 100 -4.89 4.92 -7.61
C ALA A 100 -5.39 5.73 -6.40
N LYS A 101 -4.79 6.90 -6.12
CA LYS A 101 -5.18 7.74 -5.00
C LYS A 101 -6.63 8.24 -5.16
N GLY A 102 -7.47 7.93 -4.18
CA GLY A 102 -8.89 8.26 -4.23
C GLY A 102 -9.74 7.30 -5.05
N ASN A 103 -9.14 6.29 -5.68
CA ASN A 103 -9.88 5.23 -6.35
C ASN A 103 -10.42 4.24 -5.30
N ARG A 104 -11.74 4.27 -5.09
CA ARG A 104 -12.42 3.41 -4.11
C ARG A 104 -12.22 1.93 -4.42
N ALA A 105 -12.33 1.53 -5.68
CA ALA A 105 -12.18 0.14 -6.08
C ALA A 105 -10.75 -0.37 -5.84
N ALA A 106 -9.73 0.47 -6.10
CA ALA A 106 -8.35 0.13 -5.74
C ALA A 106 -8.15 -0.04 -4.23
N ALA A 107 -8.70 0.87 -3.43
CA ALA A 107 -8.62 0.76 -1.97
C ALA A 107 -9.39 -0.47 -1.45
N ASP A 108 -10.53 -0.82 -2.06
CA ASP A 108 -11.31 -2.00 -1.71
C ASP A 108 -10.57 -3.29 -2.08
N ALA A 109 -9.98 -3.37 -3.28
CA ALA A 109 -9.19 -4.52 -3.72
C ALA A 109 -7.98 -4.77 -2.80
N VAL A 110 -7.23 -3.71 -2.44
CA VAL A 110 -6.11 -3.82 -1.50
C VAL A 110 -6.59 -4.26 -0.11
N TYR A 111 -7.70 -3.70 0.38
CA TYR A 111 -8.26 -4.09 1.67
C TYR A 111 -8.72 -5.55 1.68
N ALA A 112 -9.31 -6.04 0.57
CA ALA A 112 -9.69 -7.44 0.42
C ALA A 112 -8.48 -8.37 0.55
N GLN A 113 -7.32 -8.00 0.00
CA GLN A 113 -6.09 -8.80 0.17
C GLN A 113 -5.64 -8.92 1.63
N LEU A 114 -5.90 -7.91 2.46
CA LEU A 114 -5.63 -7.95 3.91
C LEU A 114 -6.62 -8.81 4.70
N GLN A 115 -7.79 -9.11 4.14
CA GLN A 115 -8.79 -9.98 4.78
C GLN A 115 -8.66 -11.46 4.38
N ARG A 116 -7.74 -11.79 3.46
CA ARG A 116 -7.51 -13.17 3.03
C ARG A 116 -7.03 -14.04 4.18
N THR A 117 -7.62 -15.23 4.31
CA THR A 117 -7.24 -16.24 5.31
C THR A 117 -6.70 -17.54 4.71
N SER A 118 -6.84 -17.75 3.39
CA SER A 118 -6.56 -19.04 2.75
C SER A 118 -5.88 -18.90 1.36
N PRO A 119 -4.54 -18.96 1.31
CA PRO A 119 -3.65 -18.64 2.43
C PRO A 119 -3.71 -17.14 2.74
N PRO A 120 -3.36 -16.73 3.97
CA PRO A 120 -3.20 -15.32 4.28
C PRO A 120 -2.07 -14.72 3.44
N LEU A 121 -2.16 -13.42 3.20
CA LEU A 121 -1.10 -12.69 2.51
C LEU A 121 0.21 -12.77 3.31
N GLU A 122 1.34 -12.93 2.65
CA GLU A 122 2.66 -12.99 3.30
C GLU A 122 2.91 -11.72 4.16
N ASN A 123 3.61 -11.85 5.30
CA ASN A 123 3.73 -10.73 6.25
C ASN A 123 4.26 -9.43 5.62
N HIS A 124 5.32 -9.55 4.81
CA HIS A 124 5.90 -8.40 4.11
C HIS A 124 4.92 -7.75 3.12
N MET A 125 4.04 -8.54 2.52
CA MET A 125 2.98 -8.07 1.63
C MET A 125 1.79 -7.47 2.39
N GLN A 126 1.49 -7.93 3.62
CA GLN A 126 0.53 -7.26 4.49
C GLN A 126 1.01 -5.85 4.88
N ILE A 127 2.29 -5.69 5.22
CA ILE A 127 2.88 -4.36 5.49
C ILE A 127 2.74 -3.48 4.24
N ARG A 128 3.14 -3.99 3.07
CA ARG A 128 3.00 -3.26 1.80
C ARG A 128 1.55 -2.85 1.51
N ALA A 129 0.59 -3.75 1.69
CA ALA A 129 -0.83 -3.45 1.50
C ALA A 129 -1.31 -2.33 2.44
N MET A 130 -0.89 -2.34 3.71
CA MET A 130 -1.18 -1.27 4.66
C MET A 130 -0.57 0.07 4.22
N GLU A 131 0.66 0.07 3.72
CA GLU A 131 1.33 1.28 3.19
C GLU A 131 0.65 1.83 1.93
N ILE A 132 0.16 0.94 1.07
CA ILE A 132 -0.61 1.31 -0.12
C ILE A 132 -1.93 1.94 0.33
N LEU A 133 -2.73 1.28 1.17
CA LEU A 133 -3.97 1.83 1.72
C LEU A 133 -3.74 3.18 2.41
N ALA A 134 -2.67 3.30 3.19
CA ALA A 134 -2.33 4.53 3.87
C ALA A 134 -2.09 5.70 2.89
N ARG A 135 -1.60 5.42 1.67
CA ARG A 135 -1.36 6.42 0.63
C ARG A 135 -2.58 6.69 -0.23
N ILE A 136 -3.19 5.64 -0.79
CA ILE A 136 -4.27 5.76 -1.78
C ILE A 136 -5.64 6.03 -1.13
N GLY A 137 -5.83 5.59 0.11
CA GLY A 137 -7.07 5.79 0.86
C GLY A 137 -7.39 7.26 1.11
N THR A 138 -8.66 7.54 1.31
CA THR A 138 -9.27 8.86 1.55
C THR A 138 -9.96 8.89 2.91
N LYS A 139 -10.51 10.05 3.29
CA LYS A 139 -11.31 10.16 4.52
C LYS A 139 -12.46 9.15 4.62
N ASN A 140 -12.97 8.64 3.48
CA ASN A 140 -14.05 7.66 3.44
C ASN A 140 -13.57 6.26 3.91
N ASP A 141 -12.27 6.03 3.96
CA ASP A 141 -11.66 4.78 4.40
C ASP A 141 -11.33 4.80 5.90
N TYR A 142 -11.67 5.88 6.59
CA TYR A 142 -11.24 6.10 7.96
C TYR A 142 -11.69 5.01 8.91
N ASP A 143 -12.97 4.64 8.89
CA ASP A 143 -13.52 3.69 9.87
C ASP A 143 -12.85 2.32 9.72
N ARG A 144 -12.64 1.84 8.48
CA ARG A 144 -11.92 0.58 8.24
C ARG A 144 -10.46 0.65 8.64
N MET A 145 -9.78 1.78 8.40
CA MET A 145 -8.39 1.96 8.80
C MET A 145 -8.24 2.07 10.33
N LEU A 146 -9.21 2.66 11.02
CA LEU A 146 -9.25 2.72 12.48
C LEU A 146 -9.45 1.31 13.08
N VAL A 147 -10.34 0.51 12.49
CA VAL A 147 -10.52 -0.91 12.88
C VAL A 147 -9.22 -1.69 12.70
N LEU A 148 -8.53 -1.53 11.57
CA LEU A 148 -7.23 -2.17 11.34
C LEU A 148 -6.20 -1.75 12.40
N ALA A 149 -6.13 -0.47 12.75
CA ALA A 149 -5.16 0.07 13.71
C ALA A 149 -5.38 -0.42 15.15
N ARG A 150 -6.58 -0.90 15.47
CA ARG A 150 -6.91 -1.45 16.80
C ARG A 150 -6.65 -2.95 16.90
N ARG A 151 -6.21 -3.61 15.83
CA ARG A 151 -5.90 -5.04 15.87
C ARG A 151 -4.68 -5.31 16.77
N PRO A 152 -4.73 -6.35 17.63
CA PRO A 152 -3.65 -6.64 18.57
C PRO A 152 -2.41 -7.26 17.90
N ASP A 153 -2.59 -7.96 16.77
CA ASP A 153 -1.61 -8.77 16.05
C ASP A 153 -0.76 -7.98 15.04
N LEU A 154 -0.77 -6.65 15.11
CA LEU A 154 0.04 -5.82 14.22
C LEU A 154 1.52 -5.94 14.56
N ASP A 155 2.37 -5.82 13.54
CA ASP A 155 3.81 -5.58 13.72
C ASP A 155 4.12 -4.08 13.59
N THR A 156 5.38 -3.71 13.86
CA THR A 156 5.87 -2.34 13.77
C THR A 156 5.58 -1.66 12.43
N GLY A 157 5.78 -2.38 11.30
CA GLY A 157 5.56 -1.82 9.96
C GLY A 157 4.08 -1.48 9.71
N LYS A 158 3.18 -2.39 10.09
CA LYS A 158 1.73 -2.17 9.97
C LYS A 158 1.27 -1.00 10.85
N ARG A 159 1.76 -0.93 12.09
CA ARG A 159 1.45 0.18 13.02
C ARG A 159 1.88 1.54 12.46
N ILE A 160 3.09 1.62 11.92
CA ILE A 160 3.62 2.84 11.29
C ILE A 160 2.73 3.30 10.13
N ALA A 161 2.33 2.39 9.23
CA ALA A 161 1.48 2.72 8.09
C ALA A 161 0.11 3.27 8.55
N LEU A 162 -0.50 2.60 9.53
CA LEU A 162 -1.83 2.94 10.04
C LEU A 162 -1.82 4.27 10.82
N VAL A 163 -0.86 4.49 11.71
CA VAL A 163 -0.79 5.74 12.50
C VAL A 163 -0.48 6.97 11.62
N ARG A 164 0.31 6.80 10.56
CA ARG A 164 0.54 7.85 9.55
C ARG A 164 -0.74 8.25 8.84
N TYR A 165 -1.54 7.27 8.42
CA TYR A 165 -2.84 7.50 7.81
C TYR A 165 -3.78 8.25 8.77
N LEU A 166 -3.89 7.78 10.01
CA LEU A 166 -4.76 8.36 11.03
C LEU A 166 -4.37 9.81 11.36
N GLY A 167 -3.08 10.08 11.52
CA GLY A 167 -2.55 11.43 11.71
C GLY A 167 -2.72 12.34 10.50
N ARG A 168 -2.88 11.80 9.28
CA ARG A 168 -3.16 12.60 8.07
C ARG A 168 -4.59 13.16 8.08
N PHE A 169 -5.57 12.38 8.53
CA PHE A 169 -7.00 12.78 8.52
C PHE A 169 -7.50 13.43 9.80
N ARG A 170 -6.70 13.40 10.87
CA ARG A 170 -6.90 14.21 12.09
C ARG A 170 -8.26 14.11 12.77
N ARG A 171 -8.79 12.89 12.83
CA ARG A 171 -10.01 12.59 13.56
C ARG A 171 -9.71 12.30 15.04
N PRO A 172 -10.49 12.83 16.00
CA PRO A 172 -10.25 12.63 17.43
C PRO A 172 -10.15 11.15 17.85
N GLU A 173 -10.88 10.27 17.18
CA GLU A 173 -10.89 8.83 17.43
C GLU A 173 -9.52 8.17 17.18
N SER A 174 -8.64 8.83 16.42
CA SER A 174 -7.27 8.41 16.19
C SER A 174 -6.34 8.64 17.39
N ARG A 175 -6.71 9.54 18.31
CA ARG A 175 -5.84 9.96 19.43
C ARG A 175 -5.48 8.78 20.32
N GLU A 176 -6.48 7.98 20.69
CA GLU A 176 -6.31 6.78 21.52
C GLU A 176 -5.36 5.76 20.86
N VAL A 177 -5.49 5.55 19.55
CA VAL A 177 -4.57 4.66 18.81
C VAL A 177 -3.15 5.20 18.85
N ALA A 178 -2.96 6.48 18.58
CA ALA A 178 -1.61 7.08 18.61
C ALA A 178 -0.99 7.02 20.02
N LEU A 179 -1.77 7.27 21.08
CA LEU A 179 -1.31 7.10 22.47
C LEU A 179 -0.90 5.64 22.75
N SER A 180 -1.71 4.67 22.33
CA SER A 180 -1.41 3.24 22.53
C SER A 180 -0.14 2.78 21.81
N TYR A 181 0.31 3.53 20.79
CA TYR A 181 1.51 3.23 20.01
C TYR A 181 2.78 3.94 20.50
N LEU A 182 2.66 4.91 21.42
CA LEU A 182 3.83 5.57 22.03
C LEU A 182 4.84 4.60 22.64
N PRO A 183 4.46 3.59 23.46
CA PRO A 183 5.44 2.72 24.11
C PRO A 183 6.09 1.70 23.16
N ILE A 184 5.68 1.66 21.89
CA ILE A 184 6.12 0.64 20.94
C ILE A 184 7.36 1.14 20.20
N GLU A 185 8.47 0.44 20.41
CA GLU A 185 9.76 0.75 19.78
C GLU A 185 9.63 0.82 18.24
N PHE A 186 10.33 1.79 17.67
CA PHE A 186 10.29 2.23 16.27
C PHE A 186 8.97 2.86 15.81
N VAL A 187 7.86 2.71 16.54
CA VAL A 187 6.56 3.32 16.21
C VAL A 187 6.41 4.69 16.88
N GLN A 188 7.08 4.92 18.02
CA GLN A 188 6.93 6.12 18.85
C GLN A 188 7.09 7.42 18.06
N GLN A 189 8.04 7.48 17.11
CA GLN A 189 8.25 8.65 16.26
C GLN A 189 6.98 9.04 15.48
N GLU A 190 6.29 8.07 14.88
CA GLU A 190 5.10 8.33 14.06
C GLU A 190 3.86 8.53 14.93
N ALA A 191 3.79 7.87 16.09
CA ALA A 191 2.78 8.14 17.10
C ALA A 191 2.84 9.59 17.60
N ILE A 192 4.03 10.09 17.98
CA ILE A 192 4.24 11.48 18.41
C ILE A 192 3.87 12.47 17.30
N ARG A 193 4.27 12.18 16.05
CA ARG A 193 3.88 13.03 14.90
C ARG A 193 2.37 13.06 14.66
N ALA A 194 1.67 11.95 14.90
CA ALA A 194 0.22 11.90 14.82
C ALA A 194 -0.40 12.70 15.96
N LEU A 195 0.05 12.52 17.21
CA LEU A 195 -0.40 13.28 18.37
C LEU A 195 -0.18 14.79 18.21
N GLY A 196 0.94 15.23 17.64
CA GLY A 196 1.13 16.65 17.31
C GLY A 196 0.12 17.22 16.28
N LYS A 197 -0.69 16.39 15.62
CA LYS A 197 -1.74 16.82 14.67
C LYS A 197 -3.16 16.61 15.19
N ILE A 198 -3.35 15.67 16.12
CA ILE A 198 -4.67 15.17 16.56
C ILE A 198 -4.88 15.26 18.08
N GLY A 199 -3.78 15.42 18.81
CA GLY A 199 -3.75 15.49 20.25
C GLY A 199 -4.19 16.84 20.78
N THR A 200 -4.17 16.94 22.10
CA THR A 200 -4.65 18.06 22.90
C THR A 200 -3.60 18.44 23.93
N ALA A 201 -3.84 19.50 24.70
CA ALA A 201 -2.95 19.88 25.80
C ALA A 201 -2.72 18.73 26.81
N ASP A 202 -3.71 17.86 27.00
CA ASP A 202 -3.62 16.68 27.87
C ASP A 202 -2.58 15.65 27.41
N ASP A 203 -2.12 15.70 26.15
CA ASP A 203 -1.12 14.77 25.61
C ASP A 203 0.32 15.27 25.77
N ILE A 204 0.51 16.51 26.24
CA ILE A 204 1.84 17.16 26.33
C ILE A 204 2.78 16.35 27.22
N ASP A 205 2.33 15.90 28.39
CA ASP A 205 3.16 15.13 29.32
C ASP A 205 3.59 13.79 28.71
N ALA A 206 2.65 13.10 28.06
CA ALA A 206 2.92 11.83 27.39
C ALA A 206 3.93 11.97 26.25
N ILE A 207 3.88 13.08 25.50
CA ILE A 207 4.85 13.38 24.44
C ILE A 207 6.21 13.80 25.03
N THR A 208 6.21 14.62 26.09
CA THR A 208 7.42 15.16 26.73
C THR A 208 8.28 14.06 27.34
N ALA A 209 7.69 12.94 27.75
CA ALA A 209 8.41 11.76 28.21
C ALA A 209 9.46 11.22 27.20
N TYR A 210 9.34 11.59 25.91
CA TYR A 210 10.26 11.19 24.83
C TYR A 210 11.26 12.29 24.42
N ALA A 211 11.33 13.41 25.16
CA ALA A 211 12.19 14.55 24.81
C ALA A 211 13.69 14.19 24.78
N ASP A 212 14.11 13.26 25.63
CA ASP A 212 15.49 12.78 25.75
C ASP A 212 15.72 11.42 25.08
N ASP A 213 14.80 10.94 24.23
CA ASP A 213 14.93 9.67 23.51
C ASP A 213 16.25 9.62 22.72
N GLU A 214 16.96 8.48 22.75
CA GLU A 214 18.26 8.32 22.10
C GLU A 214 18.21 8.62 20.60
N ASN A 215 17.08 8.33 19.96
CA ASN A 215 16.87 8.55 18.54
C ASN A 215 16.57 10.04 18.25
N PRO A 216 17.46 10.75 17.51
CA PRO A 216 17.27 12.16 17.19
C PRO A 216 16.00 12.45 16.39
N ARG A 217 15.48 11.46 15.66
CA ARG A 217 14.21 11.63 14.92
C ARG A 217 13.00 11.64 15.85
N VAL A 218 13.06 10.94 16.98
CA VAL A 218 12.02 10.96 18.02
C VAL A 218 12.03 12.31 18.72
N ARG A 219 13.20 12.79 19.17
CA ARG A 219 13.34 14.12 19.79
C ARG A 219 12.79 15.24 18.88
N ARG A 220 13.14 15.21 17.60
CA ARG A 220 12.59 16.17 16.62
C ARG A 220 11.07 16.06 16.44
N ALA A 221 10.52 14.85 16.53
CA ALA A 221 9.07 14.63 16.50
C ALA A 221 8.40 15.25 17.73
N VAL A 222 9.00 15.11 18.92
CA VAL A 222 8.56 15.72 20.18
C VAL A 222 8.52 17.24 20.05
N GLU A 223 9.64 17.87 19.68
CA GLU A 223 9.71 19.33 19.48
C GLU A 223 8.62 19.84 18.54
N THR A 224 8.46 19.15 17.40
CA THR A 224 7.44 19.50 16.40
C THR A 224 6.01 19.33 16.92
N ALA A 225 5.76 18.29 17.72
CA ALA A 225 4.45 18.02 18.29
C ALA A 225 4.09 19.03 19.38
N LEU A 226 5.02 19.31 20.31
CA LEU A 226 4.81 20.28 21.38
C LEU A 226 4.59 21.69 20.84
N THR A 227 5.36 22.11 19.84
CA THR A 227 5.16 23.42 19.16
C THR A 227 3.73 23.58 18.64
N LYS A 228 3.11 22.50 18.13
CA LYS A 228 1.74 22.53 17.60
C LYS A 228 0.65 22.44 18.65
N LEU A 229 0.96 21.89 19.83
CA LEU A 229 0.00 21.75 20.92
C LEU A 229 0.02 22.97 21.85
N GLN A 230 1.13 23.70 21.89
CA GLN A 230 1.36 24.87 22.73
C GLN A 230 1.15 26.20 22.00
N GLY A 231 1.24 26.22 20.67
CA GLY A 231 0.97 27.37 19.81
C GLY A 231 -0.44 27.33 19.26
#